data_AF-A0A5C2S1W6-F1
#
_entry.id   AF-A0A5C2S1W6-F1
#
_cell.length_a   1.000
_cell.length_b   1.000
_cell.length_c   1.000
_cell.angle_alpha   90.00
_cell.angle_beta   90.00
_cell.angle_gamma   90.00
#
_symmetry.space_group_name_H-M   'P 1'
#
loop_
_entity.id
_entity.type
_entity.pdbx_description
1 polymer ?
#
loop_
_entity_poly.entity_id
_entity_poly.type
_entity_poly.pdbx_seq_one_letter_code
_entity_poly.pdbx_strand_id
1 'polypeptide(L)'
;MSTRRSLTFQGRGIRKALFERDGLPTEEDKMSSYEDIKSLRGCEWYTYQLHSRWFNQKMRSEVARRDIETAREQAAAQAAAQAAARQNTLRDAVLYRMYTYHPPNLDPTCVEMTQWANEMGASFVEISSAVAWLQQN
;
A
#
# COMPACT_ATOMS: atom_id res chain seq x y z
N MET A 1 6.59 -9.83 -43.71
CA MET A 1 6.24 -9.95 -42.27
C MET A 1 7.45 -10.50 -41.54
N SER A 2 8.10 -9.72 -40.67
CA SER A 2 9.25 -10.20 -39.89
C SER A 2 8.76 -11.00 -38.69
N THR A 3 9.03 -12.29 -38.64
CA THR A 3 8.70 -13.16 -37.52
C THR A 3 9.45 -12.65 -36.28
N ARG A 4 8.72 -12.20 -35.25
CA ARG A 4 9.33 -11.77 -33.99
C ARG A 4 10.10 -12.94 -33.40
N ARG A 5 11.44 -12.84 -33.40
CA ARG A 5 12.31 -13.84 -32.78
C ARG A 5 12.14 -13.77 -31.25
N SER A 6 11.98 -14.92 -30.62
CA SER A 6 11.84 -15.05 -29.17
C SER A 6 13.05 -15.77 -28.60
N LEU A 7 13.48 -15.36 -27.40
CA LEU A 7 14.51 -16.10 -26.66
C LEU A 7 14.05 -17.54 -26.41
N THR A 8 15.01 -18.46 -26.36
CA THR A 8 14.78 -19.84 -25.91
C THR A 8 14.31 -19.88 -24.45
N PHE A 9 13.82 -21.03 -24.01
CA PHE A 9 13.44 -21.23 -22.61
C PHE A 9 14.59 -20.92 -21.65
N GLN A 10 15.80 -21.41 -21.96
CA GLN A 10 17.02 -21.14 -21.20
C GLN A 10 17.36 -19.64 -21.18
N GLY A 11 17.30 -18.95 -22.32
CA GLY A 11 17.59 -17.51 -22.38
C GLY A 11 16.61 -16.66 -21.55
N ARG A 12 15.34 -17.09 -21.46
CA ARG A 12 14.37 -16.46 -20.55
C ARG A 12 14.67 -16.77 -19.09
N GLY A 13 15.14 -17.98 -18.79
CA GLY A 13 15.57 -18.39 -17.45
C GLY A 13 16.71 -17.52 -16.92
N ILE A 14 17.75 -17.27 -17.71
CA ILE A 14 18.89 -16.41 -17.33
C ILE A 14 18.41 -15.01 -16.98
N ARG A 15 17.57 -14.42 -17.84
CA ARG A 15 16.94 -13.11 -17.58
C ARG A 15 16.18 -13.09 -16.26
N LYS A 16 15.37 -14.12 -16.01
CA LYS A 16 14.57 -14.23 -14.78
C LYS A 16 15.47 -14.32 -13.54
N ALA A 17 16.48 -15.19 -13.58
CA ALA A 17 17.44 -15.36 -12.48
C ALA A 17 18.18 -14.07 -12.14
N LEU A 18 18.53 -13.25 -13.13
CA LEU A 18 19.15 -11.94 -12.92
C LEU A 18 18.32 -11.00 -12.04
N PHE A 19 16.99 -11.07 -12.15
CA PHE A 19 16.05 -10.21 -11.40
C PHE A 19 15.56 -10.84 -10.09
N GLU A 20 15.71 -12.14 -9.92
CA GLU A 20 15.36 -12.84 -8.68
C GLU A 20 16.50 -12.82 -7.64
N ARG A 21 17.70 -12.36 -8.03
CA ARG A 21 18.81 -12.15 -7.09
C ARG A 21 18.50 -10.99 -6.13
N ASP A 22 18.99 -11.12 -4.91
CA ASP A 22 18.95 -10.03 -3.92
C ASP A 22 19.83 -8.87 -4.39
N GLY A 23 19.20 -7.75 -4.74
CA GLY A 23 19.87 -6.51 -5.14
C GLY A 23 19.66 -6.12 -6.60
N LEU A 24 20.07 -4.88 -6.93
CA LEU A 24 19.99 -4.38 -8.31
C LEU A 24 21.20 -4.89 -9.13
N PRO A 25 20.97 -5.52 -10.28
CA PRO A 25 22.05 -6.01 -11.12
C PRO A 25 22.99 -4.90 -11.60
N THR A 26 24.30 -5.14 -11.45
CA THR A 26 25.37 -4.26 -11.93
C THR A 26 25.47 -4.29 -13.45
N GLU A 27 26.23 -3.36 -14.06
CA GLU A 27 26.54 -3.45 -15.49
C GLU A 27 27.33 -4.72 -15.84
N GLU A 28 28.17 -5.21 -14.92
CA GLU A 28 28.89 -6.47 -15.09
C GLU A 28 27.92 -7.67 -15.12
N ASP A 29 26.93 -7.70 -14.21
CA ASP A 29 25.89 -8.75 -14.21
C ASP A 29 25.07 -8.75 -15.51
N LYS A 30 24.75 -7.56 -16.03
CA LYS A 30 24.04 -7.40 -17.32
C LYS A 30 24.88 -7.89 -18.49
N MET A 31 26.18 -7.57 -18.50
CA MET A 31 27.09 -8.01 -19.55
C MET A 31 27.27 -9.53 -19.51
N SER A 32 27.54 -10.10 -18.33
CA SER A 32 27.71 -11.54 -18.15
C SER A 32 26.46 -12.30 -18.60
N SER A 33 25.27 -11.91 -18.11
CA SER A 33 24.02 -12.57 -18.49
C SER A 33 23.67 -12.39 -19.97
N TYR A 34 24.09 -11.30 -20.61
CA TYR A 34 23.96 -11.13 -22.05
C TYR A 34 24.85 -12.12 -22.81
N GLU A 35 26.14 -12.24 -22.46
CA GLU A 35 27.06 -13.18 -23.11
C GLU A 35 26.58 -14.63 -22.91
N ASP A 36 26.11 -14.98 -21.71
CA ASP A 36 25.51 -16.28 -21.42
C ASP A 36 24.34 -16.57 -22.36
N ILE A 37 23.41 -15.61 -22.52
CA ILE A 37 22.25 -15.77 -23.42
C ILE A 37 22.69 -15.89 -24.88
N LYS A 38 23.66 -15.08 -25.32
CA LYS A 38 24.15 -15.07 -26.70
C LYS A 38 24.85 -16.37 -27.08
N SER A 39 25.51 -17.00 -26.11
CA SER A 39 26.18 -18.29 -26.30
C SER A 39 25.19 -19.46 -26.51
N LEU A 40 23.90 -19.28 -26.20
CA LEU A 40 22.88 -20.31 -26.40
C LEU A 40 22.52 -20.48 -27.88
N ARG A 41 22.40 -21.74 -28.29
CA ARG A 41 21.91 -22.10 -29.63
C ARG A 41 20.52 -21.51 -29.87
N GLY A 42 20.34 -20.78 -30.97
CA GLY A 42 19.09 -20.10 -31.33
C GLY A 42 18.92 -18.69 -30.72
N CYS A 43 19.92 -18.19 -29.99
CA CYS A 43 19.96 -16.85 -29.41
C CYS A 43 21.07 -15.96 -30.02
N GLU A 44 21.71 -16.37 -31.12
CA GLU A 44 22.86 -15.66 -31.73
C GLU A 44 22.48 -14.25 -32.25
N TRP A 45 21.19 -14.04 -32.52
CA TRP A 45 20.61 -12.76 -32.93
C TRP A 45 20.42 -11.77 -31.78
N TYR A 46 20.60 -12.23 -30.54
CA TYR A 46 20.35 -11.45 -29.35
C TYR A 46 21.49 -10.44 -29.12
N THR A 47 21.14 -9.18 -28.87
CA THR A 47 22.12 -8.09 -28.73
C THR A 47 22.09 -7.49 -27.33
N TYR A 48 23.20 -6.87 -26.93
CA TYR A 48 23.27 -6.15 -25.66
C TYR A 48 22.21 -5.06 -25.56
N GLN A 49 21.91 -4.37 -26.67
CA GLN A 49 20.84 -3.35 -26.70
C GLN A 49 19.46 -3.94 -26.39
N LEU A 50 19.15 -5.14 -26.91
CA LEU A 50 17.91 -5.85 -26.59
C LEU A 50 17.87 -6.30 -25.13
N HIS A 51 19.02 -6.68 -24.58
CA HIS A 51 19.17 -7.04 -23.17
C HIS A 51 18.92 -5.84 -22.26
N SER A 52 19.64 -4.73 -22.49
CA SER A 52 19.51 -3.50 -21.74
C SER A 52 18.09 -2.91 -21.80
N ARG A 53 17.45 -2.92 -22.98
CA ARG A 53 16.05 -2.47 -23.12
C ARG A 53 15.08 -3.29 -22.27
N TRP A 54 15.21 -4.62 -22.31
CA TRP A 54 14.38 -5.51 -21.51
C TRP A 54 14.60 -5.29 -20.01
N PHE A 55 15.86 -5.15 -19.60
CA PHE A 55 16.22 -4.87 -18.21
C PHE A 55 15.60 -3.56 -17.71
N ASN A 56 15.77 -2.47 -18.46
CA ASN A 56 15.23 -1.16 -18.10
C ASN A 56 13.70 -1.18 -18.03
N GLN A 57 13.03 -1.91 -18.93
CA GLN A 57 11.58 -2.08 -18.89
C GLN A 57 11.13 -2.82 -17.63
N LYS A 58 11.85 -3.89 -17.24
CA LYS A 58 11.57 -4.65 -16.02
C LYS A 58 11.80 -3.81 -14.77
N MET A 59 12.91 -3.08 -14.70
CA MET A 59 13.20 -2.15 -13.60
C MET A 59 12.11 -1.10 -13.42
N ARG A 60 11.66 -0.46 -14.50
CA ARG A 60 10.55 0.52 -14.43
C ARG A 60 9.26 -0.11 -13.91
N SER A 61 8.98 -1.35 -14.31
CA SER A 61 7.79 -2.08 -13.86
C SER A 61 7.86 -2.42 -12.37
N GLU A 62 9.03 -2.84 -11.87
CA GLU A 62 9.22 -3.13 -10.45
C GLU A 62 9.20 -1.87 -9.58
N VAL A 63 9.82 -0.78 -10.04
CA VAL A 63 9.75 0.52 -9.34
C VAL A 63 8.29 0.99 -9.26
N ALA A 64 7.57 0.99 -10.39
CA ALA A 64 6.16 1.38 -10.40
C ALA A 64 5.29 0.49 -9.48
N ARG A 65 5.58 -0.81 -9.40
CA ARG A 65 4.89 -1.72 -8.48
C ARG A 65 5.11 -1.33 -7.02
N ARG A 66 6.37 -1.07 -6.64
CA ARG A 66 6.75 -0.64 -5.28
C ARG A 66 6.17 0.73 -4.92
N ASP A 67 6.15 1.66 -5.86
CA ASP A 67 5.56 2.99 -5.66
C ASP A 67 4.06 2.88 -5.38
N ILE A 68 3.33 2.03 -6.11
CA ILE A 68 1.90 1.77 -5.87
C ILE A 68 1.68 1.14 -4.49
N GLU A 69 2.51 0.18 -4.11
CA GLU A 69 2.43 -0.48 -2.79
C GLU A 69 2.67 0.53 -1.66
N THR A 70 3.73 1.32 -1.76
CA THR A 70 4.06 2.39 -0.81
C THR A 70 2.95 3.43 -0.73
N ALA A 71 2.39 3.85 -1.87
CA ALA A 71 1.29 4.80 -1.91
C ALA A 71 0.02 4.24 -1.25
N ARG A 72 -0.26 2.94 -1.38
CA ARG A 72 -1.37 2.27 -0.70
C ARG A 72 -1.17 2.22 0.80
N GLU A 73 0.03 1.88 1.25
CA GLU A 73 0.39 1.88 2.67
C GLU A 73 0.25 3.29 3.28
N GLN A 74 0.76 4.31 2.59
CA GLN A 74 0.64 5.70 3.00
C GLN A 74 -0.83 6.16 3.05
N ALA A 75 -1.63 5.81 2.04
CA ALA A 75 -3.05 6.13 2.02
C ALA A 75 -3.82 5.44 3.17
N ALA A 76 -3.51 4.18 3.46
CA ALA A 76 -4.10 3.46 4.58
C ALA A 76 -3.70 4.08 5.93
N ALA A 77 -2.42 4.45 6.10
CA ALA A 77 -1.94 5.13 7.30
C ALA A 77 -2.60 6.51 7.48
N GLN A 78 -2.76 7.28 6.40
CA GLN A 78 -3.46 8.57 6.44
C GLN A 78 -4.94 8.41 6.79
N ALA A 79 -5.63 7.43 6.19
CA ALA A 79 -7.03 7.14 6.51
C ALA A 79 -7.20 6.74 7.99
N ALA A 80 -6.30 5.90 8.52
CA ALA A 80 -6.30 5.51 9.93
C ALA A 80 -6.07 6.71 10.85
N ALA A 81 -5.11 7.59 10.52
CA ALA A 81 -4.84 8.80 11.28
C ALA A 81 -6.05 9.77 11.29
N GLN A 82 -6.70 9.96 10.13
CA GLN A 82 -7.91 10.77 10.03
C GLN A 82 -9.07 10.19 10.83
N ALA A 83 -9.26 8.87 10.78
CA ALA A 83 -10.30 8.18 11.56
C ALA A 83 -10.04 8.33 13.07
N ALA A 84 -8.79 8.18 13.52
CA ALA A 84 -8.41 8.39 14.92
C ALA A 84 -8.64 9.84 15.37
N ALA A 85 -8.26 10.82 14.55
CA ALA A 85 -8.51 12.23 14.83
C ALA A 85 -10.01 12.53 14.97
N ARG A 86 -10.83 12.02 14.04
CA ARG A 86 -12.30 12.17 14.09
C ARG A 86 -12.89 11.54 15.36
N GLN A 87 -12.42 10.36 15.74
CA GLN A 87 -12.86 9.69 16.98
C GLN A 87 -12.51 10.50 18.22
N ASN A 88 -11.32 11.09 18.29
CA ASN A 88 -10.93 11.95 19.41
C ASN A 88 -11.80 13.21 19.49
N THR A 89 -12.04 13.91 18.37
CA THR A 89 -12.95 15.07 18.34
C THR A 89 -14.36 14.70 18.79
N LEU A 90 -14.85 13.53 18.40
CA LEU A 90 -16.15 13.05 18.85
C LEU A 90 -16.18 12.79 20.36
N ARG A 91 -15.14 12.14 20.90
CA ARG A 91 -15.00 11.89 22.35
C ARG A 91 -14.98 13.20 23.13
N ASP A 92 -14.24 14.21 22.68
CA ASP A 92 -14.21 15.51 23.33
C ASP A 92 -15.60 16.18 23.35
N ALA A 93 -16.33 16.08 22.24
CA ALA A 93 -17.70 16.61 22.14
C ALA A 93 -18.68 15.87 23.06
N VAL A 94 -18.57 14.54 23.16
CA VAL A 94 -19.38 13.71 24.06
C VAL A 94 -19.05 14.00 25.51
N LEU A 95 -17.76 14.10 25.87
CA LEU A 95 -17.30 14.46 27.22
C LEU A 95 -17.89 15.81 27.65
N TYR A 96 -17.84 16.80 26.76
CA TYR A 96 -18.44 18.10 27.03
C TYR A 96 -19.96 18.01 27.29
N ARG A 97 -20.68 17.18 26.52
CA ARG A 97 -22.13 16.96 26.74
C ARG A 97 -22.41 16.29 28.07
N MET A 98 -21.69 15.22 28.39
CA MET A 98 -21.83 14.52 29.67
C MET A 98 -21.58 15.46 30.84
N TYR A 99 -20.54 16.30 30.77
CA TYR A 99 -20.25 17.28 31.82
C TYR A 99 -21.32 18.37 31.94
N THR A 100 -21.88 18.84 30.83
CA THR A 100 -22.81 19.98 30.81
C THR A 100 -24.24 19.59 31.20
N TYR A 101 -24.69 18.41 30.77
CA TYR A 101 -26.09 18.01 30.85
C TYR A 101 -26.35 16.83 31.78
N HIS A 102 -25.32 16.15 32.29
CA HIS A 102 -25.48 15.09 33.26
C HIS A 102 -24.90 15.43 34.63
N PRO A 103 -25.65 15.14 35.71
CA PRO A 103 -25.07 15.10 37.04
C PRO A 103 -23.87 14.14 37.06
N PRO A 104 -22.84 14.40 37.86
CA PRO A 104 -21.77 13.44 38.05
C PRO A 104 -22.36 12.08 38.48
N ASN A 105 -22.02 11.02 37.74
CA ASN A 105 -22.46 9.62 37.93
C ASN A 105 -23.79 9.19 37.29
N LEU A 106 -24.36 9.95 36.35
CA LEU A 106 -25.46 9.45 35.52
C LEU A 106 -24.99 9.17 34.09
N ASP A 107 -25.21 7.93 33.64
CA ASP A 107 -24.92 7.53 32.27
C ASP A 107 -25.96 8.09 31.30
N PRO A 108 -25.57 8.54 30.11
CA PRO A 108 -26.50 9.01 29.10
C PRO A 108 -27.41 7.86 28.64
N THR A 109 -28.69 8.17 28.48
CA THR A 109 -29.68 7.23 27.97
C THR A 109 -29.54 7.02 26.45
N CYS A 110 -30.15 5.94 25.94
CA CYS A 110 -30.19 5.68 24.50
C CYS A 110 -30.84 6.82 23.69
N VAL A 111 -31.83 7.51 24.27
CA VAL A 111 -32.51 8.64 23.62
C VAL A 111 -31.55 9.83 23.49
N GLU A 112 -30.81 10.14 24.55
CA GLU A 112 -29.84 11.24 24.57
C GLU A 112 -28.67 10.98 23.62
N MET A 113 -28.12 9.77 23.62
CA MET A 113 -27.07 9.39 22.67
C MET A 113 -27.54 9.45 21.21
N THR A 114 -28.80 9.12 20.95
CA THR A 114 -29.41 9.23 19.61
C THR A 114 -29.57 10.71 19.21
N GLN A 115 -29.97 11.56 20.15
CA GLN A 115 -30.04 13.01 19.91
C GLN A 115 -28.66 13.59 19.61
N TRP A 116 -27.64 13.25 20.40
CA TRP A 116 -26.27 13.71 20.18
C TRP A 116 -25.71 13.22 18.84
N ALA A 117 -26.02 11.98 18.45
CA ALA A 117 -25.64 11.44 17.14
C ALA A 117 -26.18 12.32 16.00
N ASN A 118 -27.46 12.70 16.06
CA ASN A 118 -28.08 13.58 15.07
C ASN A 118 -27.46 14.98 15.07
N GLU A 119 -27.20 15.57 16.25
CA GLU A 119 -26.63 16.91 16.39
C GLU A 119 -25.17 16.98 15.91
N MET A 120 -24.39 15.92 16.11
CA MET A 120 -22.97 15.86 15.77
C MET A 120 -22.72 15.28 14.37
N GLY A 121 -23.76 14.90 13.63
CA GLY A 121 -23.63 14.24 12.34
C GLY A 121 -22.87 12.91 12.42
N ALA A 122 -23.05 12.19 13.53
CA ALA A 122 -22.43 10.90 13.80
C ALA A 122 -23.50 9.80 13.88
N SER A 123 -23.08 8.55 13.79
CA SER A 123 -23.96 7.42 14.08
C SER A 123 -24.13 7.20 15.58
N PHE A 124 -25.25 6.59 15.97
CA PHE A 124 -25.47 6.16 17.36
C PHE A 124 -24.30 5.30 17.88
N VAL A 125 -23.78 4.40 17.04
CA VAL A 125 -22.66 3.51 17.39
C VAL A 125 -21.38 4.28 17.70
N GLU A 126 -21.08 5.34 16.94
CA GLU A 126 -19.91 6.18 17.18
C GLU A 126 -20.04 6.93 18.52
N ILE A 127 -21.24 7.45 18.84
CA ILE A 127 -21.52 8.11 20.12
C ILE A 127 -21.45 7.14 21.29
N SER A 128 -22.13 5.99 21.21
CA SER A 128 -22.13 5.00 22.30
C SER A 128 -20.73 4.45 22.56
N SER A 129 -19.91 4.27 21.52
CA SER A 129 -18.51 3.86 21.66
C SER A 129 -17.65 4.93 22.33
N ALA A 130 -17.90 6.22 22.04
CA ALA A 130 -17.22 7.33 22.70
C ALA A 130 -17.58 7.42 24.18
N VAL A 131 -18.86 7.29 24.54
CA VAL A 131 -19.33 7.23 25.94
C VAL A 131 -18.65 6.07 26.68
N ALA A 132 -18.71 4.86 26.12
CA ALA A 132 -18.10 3.68 26.75
C ALA A 132 -16.58 3.85 26.96
N TRP A 133 -15.88 4.49 26.02
CA TRP A 133 -14.46 4.79 26.17
C TRP A 133 -14.18 5.77 27.32
N LEU A 134 -14.98 6.84 27.42
CA LEU A 134 -14.85 7.85 28.48
C LEU A 134 -15.19 7.32 29.87
N GLN A 135 -16.01 6.29 29.98
CA GLN A 135 -16.32 5.64 31.26
C GLN A 135 -15.20 4.69 31.73
N GLN A 136 -14.30 4.29 30.83
CA GLN A 136 -13.21 3.36 31.11
C GLN A 136 -11.86 4.06 31.37
N ASN A 137 -11.77 5.37 31.12
CA ASN A 137 -10.56 6.18 31.23
C ASN A 137 -10.80 7.40 32.13
#